data_AF-A0A7I7YPA1-F1
#
_entry.id   AF-A0A7I7YPA1-F1
#
_cell.length_a   1.000
_cell.length_b   1.000
_cell.length_c   1.000
_cell.angle_alpha   90.00
_cell.angle_beta   90.00
_cell.angle_gamma   90.00
#
_symmetry.space_group_name_H-M   'P 1'
#
loop_
_entity.id
_entity.type
_entity.pdbx_description
1 polymer ?
#
loop_
_entity_poly.entity_id
_entity_poly.type
_entity_poly.pdbx_seq_one_letter_code
_entity_poly.pdbx_strand_id
1 'polypeptide(L)'
;MGKVRAAVLQRARDPRTDIARLALPWAAMGRLDRFVKRWRTALHVVVSASVVAILGLGVSPAAHAAAASATLQVQHAWQTGFIARFVVTNSSMVQMPDWRLDFDLPVGETVSHTWNSNFTQTGTHVVITPANWNHTIAPGGSATGGMRGVLIGAFSPPSNCVLNGQYPCT
;
A
#
# COMPACT_ATOMS: atom_id res chain seq x y z
N MET A 1 -83.05 -70.33 -10.43
CA MET A 1 -83.77 -69.07 -10.11
C MET A 1 -82.94 -68.29 -9.08
N GLY A 2 -82.64 -67.01 -9.36
CA GLY A 2 -82.06 -66.03 -8.44
C GLY A 2 -80.52 -66.04 -8.38
N LYS A 3 -79.77 -65.04 -8.89
CA LYS A 3 -79.56 -63.69 -8.33
C LYS A 3 -78.92 -63.76 -6.93
N VAL A 4 -77.85 -63.07 -6.53
CA VAL A 4 -77.17 -61.86 -7.01
C VAL A 4 -75.80 -61.75 -6.31
N ARG A 5 -74.78 -61.42 -7.10
CA ARG A 5 -73.62 -60.52 -6.91
C ARG A 5 -73.14 -60.13 -5.49
N ALA A 6 -71.79 -60.19 -5.37
CA ALA A 6 -70.84 -59.16 -4.91
C ALA A 6 -70.96 -58.67 -3.44
N ALA A 7 -69.93 -58.18 -2.75
CA ALA A 7 -68.65 -57.67 -3.18
C ALA A 7 -67.69 -57.50 -1.97
N VAL A 8 -66.39 -57.45 -2.32
CA VAL A 8 -65.34 -56.61 -1.73
C VAL A 8 -64.81 -57.00 -0.35
N LEU A 9 -63.71 -57.74 -0.42
CA LEU A 9 -62.66 -57.85 0.59
C LEU A 9 -61.72 -56.62 0.53
N GLN A 10 -61.39 -56.05 1.70
CA GLN A 10 -60.30 -55.08 1.85
C GLN A 10 -59.41 -55.45 3.06
N ARG A 11 -58.16 -55.82 2.79
CA ARG A 11 -56.93 -55.63 3.60
C ARG A 11 -55.82 -56.48 2.96
N ALA A 12 -54.56 -56.11 2.87
CA ALA A 12 -53.79 -54.93 3.23
C ALA A 12 -52.51 -54.92 2.36
N ARG A 13 -51.94 -53.73 2.28
CA ARG A 13 -50.69 -53.31 1.62
C ARG A 13 -49.46 -54.06 2.18
N ASP A 14 -48.58 -54.57 1.32
CA ASP A 14 -47.13 -54.28 1.45
C ASP A 14 -46.39 -54.49 0.11
N PRO A 15 -45.51 -53.57 -0.34
CA PRO A 15 -45.00 -53.55 -1.69
C PRO A 15 -43.64 -54.24 -1.81
N ARG A 16 -43.57 -55.05 -2.88
CA ARG A 16 -42.49 -55.04 -3.89
C ARG A 16 -41.13 -55.55 -3.39
N THR A 17 -40.76 -56.75 -3.81
CA THR A 17 -39.89 -57.05 -4.99
C THR A 17 -38.51 -57.45 -4.47
N ASP A 18 -37.77 -58.39 -5.02
CA ASP A 18 -37.95 -59.35 -6.08
C ASP A 18 -36.73 -60.29 -6.02
N ILE A 19 -36.91 -61.50 -6.55
CA ILE A 19 -35.91 -62.25 -7.33
C ILE A 19 -34.64 -62.77 -6.62
N ALA A 20 -34.74 -64.07 -6.31
CA ALA A 20 -33.76 -65.14 -6.49
C ALA A 20 -32.45 -64.77 -7.24
N ARG A 21 -31.28 -64.92 -6.62
CA ARG A 21 -30.50 -66.17 -6.48
C ARG A 21 -29.99 -66.80 -7.80
N LEU A 22 -28.66 -66.72 -7.94
CA LEU A 22 -27.69 -67.73 -8.44
C LEU A 22 -27.15 -67.58 -9.88
N ALA A 23 -25.89 -67.11 -9.96
CA ALA A 23 -24.79 -67.77 -10.68
C ALA A 23 -23.47 -67.00 -10.44
N LEU A 24 -22.46 -67.63 -9.83
CA LEU A 24 -21.08 -67.13 -9.76
C LEU A 24 -20.21 -67.95 -10.72
N PRO A 25 -19.60 -67.34 -11.74
CA PRO A 25 -18.42 -67.89 -12.39
C PRO A 25 -17.16 -67.18 -11.88
N TRP A 26 -16.16 -67.99 -11.54
CA TRP A 26 -14.80 -67.74 -11.04
C TRP A 26 -13.90 -66.82 -11.90
N ALA A 27 -14.44 -66.08 -12.86
CA ALA A 27 -13.63 -65.23 -13.75
C ALA A 27 -13.37 -63.85 -13.11
N ALA A 28 -12.25 -63.72 -12.38
CA ALA A 28 -11.33 -62.56 -12.43
C ALA A 28 -10.53 -62.36 -11.13
N MET A 29 -9.97 -63.42 -10.56
CA MET A 29 -8.99 -63.35 -9.47
C MET A 29 -7.59 -62.86 -9.94
N GLY A 30 -7.55 -61.80 -10.74
CA GLY A 30 -6.29 -61.21 -11.25
C GLY A 30 -6.38 -59.72 -11.57
N ARG A 31 -7.48 -59.07 -11.17
CA ARG A 31 -7.67 -57.60 -11.29
C ARG A 31 -6.80 -56.81 -10.29
N LEU A 32 -6.08 -57.49 -9.40
CA LEU A 32 -5.26 -56.88 -8.34
C LEU A 32 -3.83 -56.51 -8.78
N ASP A 33 -3.26 -57.14 -9.80
CA ASP A 33 -1.86 -56.86 -10.21
C ASP A 33 -1.72 -55.51 -10.94
N ARG A 34 -2.77 -55.08 -11.63
CA ARG A 34 -2.78 -53.81 -12.38
C ARG A 34 -2.88 -52.56 -11.51
N PHE A 35 -3.26 -52.70 -10.24
CA PHE A 35 -3.40 -51.57 -9.32
C PHE A 35 -2.04 -51.09 -8.79
N VAL A 36 -1.09 -51.99 -8.57
CA VAL A 36 0.21 -51.65 -7.95
C VAL A 36 1.17 -50.98 -8.94
N LYS A 37 1.07 -51.29 -10.24
CA LYS A 37 1.98 -50.74 -11.27
C LYS A 37 1.67 -49.29 -11.65
N ARG A 38 0.42 -48.86 -11.48
CA ARG A 38 -0.07 -47.53 -11.87
C ARG A 38 0.18 -46.46 -10.80
N TRP A 39 0.59 -46.86 -9.60
CA TRP A 39 0.90 -45.98 -8.48
C TRP A 39 2.39 -45.64 -8.34
N ARG A 40 3.29 -46.31 -9.08
CA ARG A 40 4.75 -46.04 -9.02
C ARG A 40 5.22 -44.96 -9.99
N THR A 41 4.42 -44.61 -11.02
CA THR A 41 4.78 -43.56 -12.00
C THR A 41 4.06 -42.23 -11.78
N ALA A 42 3.12 -42.15 -10.84
CA ALA A 42 2.42 -40.90 -10.50
C ALA A 42 3.19 -40.05 -9.46
N LEU A 43 4.16 -40.63 -8.75
CA LEU A 43 4.87 -39.96 -7.66
C LEU A 43 6.13 -39.19 -8.10
N HIS A 44 6.56 -39.26 -9.37
CA HIS A 44 7.78 -38.56 -9.84
C HIS A 44 7.50 -37.37 -10.76
N VAL A 45 6.24 -37.08 -11.12
CA VAL A 45 5.91 -35.97 -12.05
C VAL A 45 5.35 -34.73 -11.33
N VAL A 46 4.97 -34.82 -10.05
CA VAL A 46 4.43 -33.66 -9.31
C VAL A 46 5.49 -32.91 -8.48
N VAL A 47 6.67 -33.49 -8.24
CA VAL A 47 7.68 -32.88 -7.34
C VAL A 47 8.68 -31.95 -8.06
N SER A 48 8.78 -31.97 -9.39
CA SER A 48 9.91 -31.33 -10.10
C SER A 48 9.56 -30.12 -10.98
N ALA A 49 8.34 -29.57 -10.89
CA ALA A 49 7.92 -28.43 -11.70
C ALA A 49 7.49 -27.19 -10.89
N SER A 50 7.86 -27.10 -9.60
CA SER A 50 7.38 -26.00 -8.74
C SER A 50 8.48 -25.20 -8.03
N VAL A 51 9.77 -25.40 -8.31
CA VAL A 51 10.86 -24.71 -7.58
C VAL A 51 11.46 -23.50 -8.34
N VAL A 52 11.07 -23.21 -9.59
CA VAL A 52 11.62 -22.06 -10.36
C VAL A 52 10.58 -20.95 -10.60
N ALA A 53 9.74 -20.64 -9.61
CA ALA A 53 8.70 -19.61 -9.75
C ALA A 53 8.59 -18.64 -8.56
N ILE A 54 9.66 -18.45 -7.76
CA ILE A 54 9.61 -17.57 -6.58
C ILE A 54 10.63 -16.41 -6.62
N LEU A 55 11.56 -16.35 -7.58
CA LEU A 55 12.54 -15.25 -7.64
C LEU A 55 12.05 -14.00 -8.41
N GLY A 56 10.75 -13.90 -8.70
CA GLY A 56 10.18 -12.86 -9.56
C GLY A 56 9.33 -11.80 -8.87
N LEU A 57 9.24 -11.78 -7.53
CA LEU A 57 8.59 -10.67 -6.83
C LEU A 57 9.55 -9.47 -6.82
N GLY A 58 9.43 -8.69 -7.90
CA GLY A 58 10.05 -7.39 -8.02
C GLY A 58 9.66 -6.53 -6.82
N VAL A 59 10.63 -6.27 -5.96
CA VAL A 59 10.65 -4.99 -5.26
C VAL A 59 11.08 -4.00 -6.32
N SER A 60 10.13 -3.52 -7.12
CA SER A 60 10.33 -2.25 -7.81
C SER A 60 10.76 -1.29 -6.71
N PRO A 61 11.95 -0.65 -6.74
CA PRO A 61 12.11 0.53 -5.92
C PRO A 61 10.94 1.41 -6.34
N ALA A 62 10.07 1.75 -5.39
CA ALA A 62 9.18 2.87 -5.60
C ALA A 62 10.12 4.06 -5.76
N ALA A 63 10.54 4.32 -7.00
CA ALA A 63 10.93 5.61 -7.45
C ALA A 63 9.67 6.44 -7.26
N HIS A 64 9.46 6.90 -6.03
CA HIS A 64 8.64 8.05 -5.76
C HIS A 64 9.38 9.17 -6.50
N ALA A 65 9.07 9.34 -7.79
CA ALA A 65 9.26 10.63 -8.42
C ALA A 65 8.50 11.57 -7.48
N ALA A 66 9.25 12.32 -6.66
CA ALA A 66 8.69 13.05 -5.57
C ALA A 66 7.71 14.05 -6.18
N ALA A 67 6.43 13.72 -6.07
CA ALA A 67 5.29 14.45 -6.60
C ALA A 67 5.26 15.89 -6.04
N ALA A 68 5.93 16.08 -4.90
CA ALA A 68 6.29 17.36 -4.36
C ALA A 68 7.77 17.35 -3.94
N SER A 69 8.44 18.48 -4.07
CA SER A 69 9.79 18.69 -3.58
C SER A 69 9.90 20.06 -2.91
N ALA A 70 10.85 20.19 -2.00
CA ALA A 70 11.19 21.47 -1.39
C ALA A 70 12.69 21.69 -1.35
N THR A 71 13.10 22.95 -1.48
CA THR A 71 14.47 23.39 -1.22
C THR A 71 14.46 24.42 -0.10
N LEU A 72 15.47 24.38 0.76
CA LEU A 72 15.69 25.38 1.80
C LEU A 72 17.16 25.80 1.76
N GLN A 73 17.40 27.01 1.29
CA GLN A 73 18.75 27.50 1.00
C GLN A 73 19.04 28.80 1.72
N VAL A 74 20.09 28.79 2.53
CA VAL A 74 20.63 29.99 3.17
C VAL A 74 21.39 30.78 2.12
N GLN A 75 20.97 32.02 1.90
CA GLN A 75 21.53 32.92 0.88
C GLN A 75 22.67 33.75 1.44
N HIS A 76 22.47 34.28 2.65
CA HIS A 76 23.44 35.11 3.34
C HIS A 76 23.36 34.83 4.83
N ALA A 77 24.50 34.74 5.49
CA ALA A 77 24.60 34.74 6.93
C ALA A 77 25.70 35.73 7.34
N TRP A 78 25.47 36.44 8.43
CA TRP A 78 26.40 37.39 9.03
C TRP A 78 26.37 37.25 10.55
N GLN A 79 27.13 38.09 11.26
CA GLN A 79 27.38 37.97 12.69
C GLN A 79 26.12 37.93 13.58
N THR A 80 25.00 38.47 13.11
CA THR A 80 23.79 38.65 13.94
C THR A 80 22.52 38.13 13.26
N GLY A 81 22.63 37.51 12.09
CA GLY A 81 21.45 36.99 11.40
C GLY A 81 21.75 36.33 10.07
N PHE A 82 20.67 35.85 9.45
CA PHE A 82 20.72 35.17 8.16
C PHE A 82 19.46 35.44 7.33
N ILE A 83 19.59 35.22 6.03
CA ILE A 83 18.49 35.19 5.06
C ILE A 83 18.49 33.80 4.42
N ALA A 84 17.35 33.11 4.49
CA ALA A 84 17.12 31.86 3.77
C ALA A 84 15.92 32.00 2.83
N ARG A 85 15.98 31.28 1.71
CA ARG A 85 14.90 31.16 0.72
C ARG A 85 14.45 29.72 0.65
N PHE A 86 13.16 29.53 0.42
CA PHE A 86 12.61 28.21 0.14
C PHE A 86 11.83 28.21 -1.17
N VAL A 87 11.81 27.05 -1.81
CA VAL A 87 10.99 26.77 -2.99
C VAL A 87 10.27 25.47 -2.75
N VAL A 88 8.95 25.47 -2.89
CA VAL A 88 8.10 24.28 -2.83
C VAL A 88 7.54 24.05 -4.21
N THR A 89 7.80 22.90 -4.80
CA THR A 89 7.38 22.55 -6.16
C THR A 89 6.43 21.38 -6.13
N ASN A 90 5.34 21.47 -6.89
CA ASN A 90 4.41 20.38 -7.13
C ASN A 90 4.65 19.84 -8.55
N SER A 91 5.34 18.71 -8.65
CA SER A 91 5.61 18.03 -9.92
C SER A 91 4.49 17.04 -10.31
N SER A 92 3.46 16.93 -9.48
CA SER A 92 2.34 16.02 -9.70
C SER A 92 1.28 16.60 -10.65
N MET A 93 0.32 15.76 -11.04
CA MET A 93 -0.85 16.13 -11.84
C MET A 93 -2.04 16.60 -10.98
N VAL A 94 -1.89 16.64 -9.66
CA VAL A 94 -2.94 17.01 -8.70
C VAL A 94 -2.55 18.29 -7.98
N GLN A 95 -3.51 19.13 -7.63
CA GLN A 95 -3.24 20.33 -6.82
C GLN A 95 -2.68 19.96 -5.43
N MET A 96 -1.74 20.75 -4.93
CA MET A 96 -1.17 20.60 -3.59
C MET A 96 -1.63 21.76 -2.70
N PRO A 97 -2.72 21.60 -1.94
CA PRO A 97 -3.16 22.58 -0.95
C PRO A 97 -2.31 22.50 0.32
N ASP A 98 -2.35 23.57 1.13
CA ASP A 98 -1.92 23.55 2.53
C ASP A 98 -0.48 23.03 2.74
N TRP A 99 0.44 23.39 1.83
CA TRP A 99 1.82 22.92 1.94
C TRP A 99 2.45 23.39 3.26
N ARG A 100 3.35 22.57 3.81
CA ARG A 100 3.95 22.81 5.12
C ARG A 100 5.41 22.42 5.08
N LEU A 101 6.29 23.34 5.46
CA LEU A 101 7.72 23.09 5.57
C LEU A 101 8.10 23.09 7.04
N ASP A 102 8.60 21.96 7.53
CA ASP A 102 9.07 21.79 8.90
C ASP A 102 10.59 21.65 8.88
N PHE A 103 11.30 22.31 9.79
CA PHE A 103 12.75 22.17 9.96
C PHE A 103 13.18 22.62 11.35
N ASP A 104 14.42 22.30 11.72
CA ASP A 104 15.01 22.71 12.99
C ASP A 104 16.13 23.71 12.79
N LEU A 105 16.09 24.79 13.56
CA LEU A 105 17.19 25.73 13.72
C LEU A 105 18.09 25.33 14.90
N PRO A 106 19.41 25.56 14.82
CA PRO A 106 20.30 25.42 15.95
C PRO A 106 19.88 26.29 17.16
N VAL A 107 20.28 25.88 18.36
CA VAL A 107 20.12 26.73 19.55
C VAL A 107 20.86 28.05 19.34
N GLY A 108 20.21 29.16 19.65
CA GLY A 108 20.74 30.50 19.43
C GLY A 108 20.31 31.13 18.12
N GLU A 109 19.58 30.41 17.26
CA GLU A 109 18.99 30.93 16.02
C GLU A 109 17.46 30.97 16.10
N THR A 110 16.84 32.07 15.67
CA THR A 110 15.39 32.23 15.61
C THR A 110 14.93 32.95 14.36
N VAL A 111 13.71 32.66 13.92
CA VAL A 111 13.08 33.35 12.80
C VAL A 111 12.46 34.65 13.29
N SER A 112 12.82 35.76 12.67
CA SER A 112 12.29 37.09 13.01
C SER A 112 11.11 37.51 12.13
N HIS A 113 11.12 37.13 10.85
CA HIS A 113 10.08 37.46 9.88
C HIS A 113 10.18 36.56 8.65
N THR A 114 9.05 36.32 7.99
CA THR A 114 8.92 35.59 6.72
C THR A 114 8.15 36.39 5.69
N TRP A 115 8.44 36.16 4.41
CA TRP A 115 7.64 36.70 3.31
C TRP A 115 7.10 35.57 2.44
N ASN A 116 5.98 35.82 1.76
CA ASN A 116 5.22 34.83 1.00
C ASN A 116 4.85 33.57 1.81
N SER A 117 4.81 33.69 3.13
CA SER A 117 4.53 32.62 4.06
C SER A 117 4.28 33.15 5.46
N ASN A 118 3.65 32.32 6.28
CA ASN A 118 3.55 32.49 7.72
C ASN A 118 4.50 31.52 8.42
N PHE A 119 4.83 31.78 9.68
CA PHE A 119 5.63 30.85 10.47
C PHE A 119 5.16 30.72 11.90
N THR A 120 5.47 29.58 12.49
CA THR A 120 5.46 29.37 13.95
C THR A 120 6.78 28.74 14.35
N GLN A 121 7.29 29.10 15.54
CA GLN A 121 8.51 28.52 16.08
C GLN A 121 8.28 28.12 17.54
N THR A 122 8.60 26.87 17.87
CA THR A 122 8.56 26.35 19.23
C THR A 122 9.93 25.76 19.57
N GLY A 123 10.67 26.46 20.44
CA GLY A 123 12.08 26.14 20.68
C GLY A 123 12.89 26.26 19.38
N THR A 124 13.54 25.18 18.98
CA THR A 124 14.32 25.08 17.74
C THR A 124 13.49 24.73 16.52
N HIS A 125 12.28 24.20 16.71
CA HIS A 125 11.45 23.70 15.62
C HIS A 125 10.67 24.83 14.96
N VAL A 126 10.80 24.94 13.64
CA VAL A 126 10.15 25.96 12.81
C VAL A 126 9.22 25.30 11.82
N VAL A 127 8.03 25.89 11.69
CA VAL A 127 7.01 25.49 10.73
C VAL A 127 6.69 26.69 9.86
N ILE A 128 6.86 26.55 8.55
CA ILE A 128 6.44 27.52 7.54
C ILE A 128 5.17 27.01 6.86
N THR A 129 4.18 27.90 6.73
CA THR A 129 2.91 27.64 6.05
C THR A 129 2.66 28.69 4.98
N PRO A 130 1.79 28.41 3.99
CA PRO A 130 1.45 29.36 2.94
C PRO A 130 0.90 30.67 3.46
N ALA A 131 1.12 31.71 2.69
CA ALA A 131 0.29 32.90 2.72
C ALA A 131 -1.05 32.62 2.00
N ASN A 132 -2.04 33.49 2.23
CA ASN A 132 -3.39 33.28 1.69
C ASN A 132 -3.43 33.13 0.15
N TRP A 133 -2.53 33.81 -0.56
CA TRP A 133 -2.49 33.79 -2.04
C TRP A 133 -1.74 32.61 -2.66
N ASN A 134 -0.94 31.87 -1.89
CA ASN A 134 -0.15 30.73 -2.39
C ASN A 134 -0.46 29.43 -1.64
N HIS A 135 -1.67 29.36 -1.10
CA HIS A 135 -2.17 28.23 -0.31
C HIS A 135 -2.30 26.93 -1.10
N THR A 136 -2.56 27.03 -2.41
CA THR A 136 -2.65 25.88 -3.31
C THR A 136 -1.66 26.03 -4.45
N ILE A 137 -0.81 25.01 -4.64
CA ILE A 137 0.13 24.93 -5.75
C ILE A 137 -0.48 24.04 -6.84
N ALA A 138 -0.74 24.61 -8.00
CA ALA A 138 -1.24 23.88 -9.16
C ALA A 138 -0.24 22.81 -9.65
N PRO A 139 -0.70 21.82 -10.45
CA PRO A 139 0.20 20.88 -11.13
C PRO A 139 1.33 21.59 -11.90
N GLY A 140 2.57 21.16 -11.70
CA GLY A 140 3.77 21.78 -12.27
C GLY A 140 4.14 23.15 -11.67
N GLY A 141 3.37 23.66 -10.71
CA GLY A 141 3.56 24.96 -10.09
C GLY A 141 4.60 24.98 -8.97
N SER A 142 4.89 26.17 -8.45
CA SER A 142 5.74 26.33 -7.27
C SER A 142 5.31 27.52 -6.40
N ALA A 143 5.51 27.40 -5.09
CA ALA A 143 5.46 28.49 -4.14
C ALA A 143 6.89 28.84 -3.71
N THR A 144 7.21 30.13 -3.69
CA THR A 144 8.52 30.63 -3.27
C THR A 144 8.36 31.67 -2.18
N GLY A 145 9.33 31.68 -1.27
CA GLY A 145 9.37 32.63 -0.19
C GLY A 145 10.72 32.61 0.52
N GLY A 146 10.74 33.20 1.69
CA GLY A 146 11.93 33.18 2.51
C GLY A 146 11.70 33.76 3.88
N MET A 147 12.81 33.82 4.62
CA MET A 147 12.85 34.10 6.03
C MET A 147 14.10 34.90 6.38
N ARG A 148 13.95 35.80 7.35
CA ARG A 148 15.05 36.45 8.05
C ARG A 148 15.16 35.88 9.44
N GLY A 149 16.31 35.29 9.75
CA GLY A 149 16.64 34.87 11.10
C GLY A 149 17.58 35.84 11.81
N VAL A 150 17.57 35.76 13.12
CA VAL A 150 18.56 36.36 14.01
C VAL A 150 19.32 35.25 14.71
N LEU A 151 20.59 35.48 15.00
CA LEU A 151 21.44 34.49 15.65
C LEU A 151 22.35 35.10 16.70
N ILE A 152 22.69 34.30 17.71
CA ILE A 152 23.79 34.55 18.65
C ILE A 152 24.88 33.49 18.46
N GLY A 153 26.13 33.92 18.33
CA GLY A 153 27.26 33.02 18.11
C GLY A 153 27.53 32.74 16.63
N ALA A 154 27.98 31.52 16.33
CA ALA A 154 28.30 31.11 14.97
C ALA A 154 27.08 30.55 14.26
N PHE A 155 26.84 30.98 13.03
CA PHE A 155 25.78 30.47 12.18
C PHE A 155 25.96 28.97 11.89
N SER A 156 24.87 28.21 11.94
CA SER A 156 24.80 26.82 11.46
C SER A 156 23.51 26.62 10.64
N PRO A 157 23.57 25.87 9.51
CA PRO A 157 22.41 25.76 8.64
C PRO A 157 21.24 25.01 9.29
N PRO A 158 19.99 25.27 8.83
CA PRO A 158 18.83 24.49 9.26
C PRO A 158 19.00 22.99 8.96
N SER A 159 18.39 22.15 9.79
CA SER A 159 18.43 20.69 9.66
C SER A 159 17.02 20.08 9.68
N ASN A 160 16.92 18.79 9.37
CA ASN A 160 15.66 18.03 9.38
C ASN A 160 14.53 18.66 8.55
N CYS A 161 14.88 19.33 7.45
CA CYS A 161 13.89 19.98 6.61
C CYS A 161 13.04 18.94 5.88
N VAL A 162 11.72 19.05 6.03
CA VAL A 162 10.73 18.13 5.45
C VAL A 162 9.49 18.89 5.00
N LEU A 163 9.04 18.61 3.78
CA LEU A 163 7.79 19.08 3.21
C LEU A 163 6.66 18.07 3.50
N ASN A 164 5.56 18.57 4.06
CA ASN A 164 4.34 17.83 4.39
C ASN A 164 4.60 16.56 5.23
N GLY A 165 5.64 16.57 6.07
CA GLY A 165 6.05 15.42 6.88
C GLY A 165 6.57 14.20 6.08
N GLN A 166 6.73 14.32 4.75
CA GLN A 166 7.03 13.18 3.88
C GLN A 166 8.26 13.36 3.01
N TYR A 167 8.49 14.56 2.45
CA TYR A 167 9.54 14.76 1.44
C TYR A 167 10.69 15.56 2.04
N PRO A 168 11.89 14.96 2.22
CA PRO A 168 13.06 15.68 2.69
C PRO A 168 13.42 16.83 1.74
N CYS A 169 13.83 17.96 2.30
CA CYS A 169 14.31 19.08 1.49
C CYS A 169 15.70 18.81 0.93
N THR A 170 16.01 19.48 -0.18
CA THR A 170 17.34 19.52 -0.78
C THR A 170 18.01 20.88 -0.60
#